data_AF-A0A7X6NDF4-F1
#
_entry.id   AF-A0A7X6NDF4-F1
#
_cell.length_a   1.000
_cell.length_b   1.000
_cell.length_c   1.000
_cell.angle_alpha   90.00
_cell.angle_beta   90.00
_cell.angle_gamma   90.00
#
_symmetry.space_group_name_H-M   'P 1'
#
loop_
_entity.id
_entity.type
_entity.pdbx_description
1 polymer ?
#
loop_
_entity_poly.entity_id
_entity_poly.type
_entity_poly.pdbx_seq_one_letter_code
_entity_poly.pdbx_strand_id
1 'polypeptide(L)'
;NLYNLVDKFEKKDYFLLTQTFGSEANPGIDGDSHIVVLLHKMKNNVTGYTRLADSLSQNQVANSNQREMIYLDSTILTNPQSLSLAPYYLAHEFVHLISFNQKDYNKEEAKNDIWLSEARAEYAATLLGYPDVLTERKKQLAKNPSVSLLDWQESSNQYAAVNIFAHYLVDQYGLRVLTDSLKFPLFGVDSLNEALRKNGYLETTTDVFKNFSLAVLLNDCSANNKYCFKNPQLRDFTIYPLNYYLPDSGLNNLSASLVINPWAVNVLKITGGDGALKINFSYPADAEIYLYYVIVDANNKTVKFWDYHYGYNGNIYVSNLSNGNSAIYFLPLYLPSPNSNKFHTSLFNFSISSITEEQKASLEKEDELKIIKSLTELLEQLKNQVAILTAQLNNLRNLNINKLSTESVSCTTFQKDLYYGMENSWEVKCLQTLLKEKEPSLYPSGFVTGNYLELTKQAVQKYQQKYGLPQTGYFGPLTRNLANSQWFK
;
A
#
# COMPACT_ATOMS: atom_id res chain seq x y z
N ASN A 1 31.36 17.43 -30.28
CA ASN A 1 31.81 18.63 -29.54
C ASN A 1 31.70 18.32 -28.04
N LEU A 2 32.73 17.66 -27.47
CA LEU A 2 32.78 17.28 -26.04
C LEU A 2 32.87 18.49 -25.12
N TYR A 3 33.47 19.58 -25.60
CA TYR A 3 33.56 20.83 -24.86
C TYR A 3 32.16 21.33 -24.45
N ASN A 4 31.19 21.31 -25.38
CA ASN A 4 29.82 21.71 -25.06
C ASN A 4 29.14 20.80 -24.02
N LEU A 5 29.48 19.50 -23.98
CA LEU A 5 28.95 18.57 -22.99
C LEU A 5 29.46 18.94 -21.59
N VAL A 6 30.78 19.12 -21.45
CA VAL A 6 31.41 19.47 -20.18
C VAL A 6 30.99 20.86 -19.72
N ASP A 7 31.03 21.86 -20.61
CA ASP A 7 30.67 23.25 -20.29
C ASP A 7 29.23 23.37 -19.78
N LYS A 8 28.30 22.63 -20.39
CA LYS A 8 26.92 22.57 -19.95
C LYS A 8 26.79 21.92 -18.57
N PHE A 9 27.48 20.79 -18.37
CA PHE A 9 27.41 20.06 -17.12
C PHE A 9 27.93 20.92 -15.96
N GLU A 10 29.11 21.50 -16.09
CA GLU A 10 29.74 22.33 -15.05
C GLU A 10 28.93 23.60 -14.73
N LYS A 11 28.44 24.31 -15.75
CA LYS A 11 27.76 25.59 -15.54
C LYS A 11 26.31 25.48 -15.10
N LYS A 12 25.66 24.34 -15.34
CA LYS A 12 24.22 24.19 -15.11
C LYS A 12 23.88 22.91 -14.34
N ASP A 13 24.19 21.76 -14.93
CA ASP A 13 23.63 20.50 -14.46
C ASP A 13 24.20 20.12 -13.09
N TYR A 14 25.51 20.26 -12.89
CA TYR A 14 26.19 20.02 -11.61
C TYR A 14 25.57 20.81 -10.47
N PHE A 15 25.40 22.13 -10.63
CA PHE A 15 24.82 23.00 -9.62
C PHE A 15 23.38 22.58 -9.27
N LEU A 16 22.54 22.35 -10.28
CA LEU A 16 21.13 22.03 -10.03
C LEU A 16 20.96 20.64 -9.38
N LEU A 17 21.77 19.66 -9.79
CA LEU A 17 21.76 18.32 -9.19
C LEU A 17 22.27 18.37 -7.74
N THR A 18 23.38 19.06 -7.48
CA THR A 18 23.93 19.14 -6.12
C THR A 18 23.04 19.93 -5.16
N GLN A 19 22.39 20.99 -5.65
CA GLN A 19 21.40 21.75 -4.90
C GLN A 19 20.16 20.90 -4.55
N THR A 20 19.77 19.97 -5.43
CA THR A 20 18.53 19.19 -5.29
C THR A 20 18.74 17.91 -4.49
N PHE A 21 19.76 17.13 -4.83
CA PHE A 21 20.00 15.80 -4.28
C PHE A 21 21.11 15.77 -3.22
N GLY A 22 21.85 16.86 -3.01
CA GLY A 22 23.06 16.91 -2.17
C GLY A 22 24.33 16.70 -2.98
N SER A 23 25.48 16.59 -2.33
CA SER A 23 26.76 16.45 -3.02
C SER A 23 27.24 15.00 -3.09
N GLU A 24 28.04 14.71 -4.11
CA GLU A 24 29.06 13.66 -4.13
C GLU A 24 30.15 13.93 -3.07
N ALA A 25 31.08 12.99 -2.93
CA ALA A 25 32.28 13.22 -2.12
C ALA A 25 33.17 14.26 -2.81
N ASN A 26 33.44 15.38 -2.14
CA ASN A 26 34.25 16.47 -2.69
C ASN A 26 35.00 17.22 -1.57
N PRO A 27 36.35 17.15 -1.50
CA PRO A 27 37.18 16.33 -2.37
C PRO A 27 36.92 14.83 -2.17
N GLY A 28 37.27 14.05 -3.18
CA GLY A 28 37.20 12.60 -3.17
C GLY A 28 38.20 11.95 -2.21
N ILE A 29 38.21 10.62 -2.19
CA ILE A 29 39.13 9.84 -1.33
C ILE A 29 40.61 10.04 -1.69
N ASP A 30 40.92 10.43 -2.93
CA ASP A 30 42.26 10.80 -3.39
C ASP A 30 42.62 12.28 -3.15
N GLY A 31 41.69 13.07 -2.59
CA GLY A 31 41.86 14.51 -2.35
C GLY A 31 41.62 15.38 -3.60
N ASP A 32 41.20 14.81 -4.73
CA ASP A 32 40.85 15.54 -5.94
C ASP A 32 39.38 15.99 -5.89
N SER A 33 39.09 17.21 -6.35
CA SER A 33 37.72 17.75 -6.43
C SER A 33 37.08 17.55 -7.82
N HIS A 34 37.81 16.95 -8.77
CA HIS A 34 37.30 16.70 -10.11
C HIS A 34 36.64 15.33 -10.24
N ILE A 35 35.51 15.29 -10.94
CA ILE A 35 34.88 14.05 -11.39
C ILE A 35 35.58 13.59 -12.66
N VAL A 36 35.96 12.31 -12.72
CA VAL A 36 36.60 11.74 -13.90
C VAL A 36 35.58 11.02 -14.77
N VAL A 37 35.46 11.43 -16.03
CA VAL A 37 34.59 10.79 -17.02
C VAL A 37 35.44 9.96 -17.98
N LEU A 38 35.33 8.63 -17.91
CA LEU A 38 36.03 7.72 -18.83
C LEU A 38 35.13 7.36 -20.02
N LEU A 39 35.63 7.60 -21.23
CA LEU A 39 34.98 7.16 -22.46
C LEU A 39 35.59 5.83 -22.92
N HIS A 40 34.78 4.77 -22.96
CA HIS A 40 35.26 3.47 -23.45
C HIS A 40 34.17 2.72 -24.21
N LYS A 41 34.57 1.74 -25.04
CA LYS A 41 33.61 0.89 -25.74
C LYS A 41 32.88 -0.01 -24.74
N MET A 42 31.57 0.06 -24.70
CA MET A 42 30.71 -0.76 -23.84
C MET A 42 30.02 -1.89 -24.61
N LYS A 43 29.34 -2.78 -23.87
CA LYS A 43 28.45 -3.79 -24.46
C LYS A 43 27.24 -3.10 -25.10
N ASN A 44 26.61 -3.75 -26.07
CA ASN A 44 25.38 -3.25 -26.69
C ASN A 44 24.32 -2.96 -25.61
N ASN A 45 23.62 -1.82 -25.76
CA ASN A 45 22.58 -1.30 -24.86
C ASN A 45 23.04 -0.76 -23.50
N VAL A 46 24.35 -0.66 -23.24
CA VAL A 46 24.88 0.08 -22.08
C VAL A 46 25.39 1.43 -22.59
N THR A 47 24.92 2.53 -22.01
CA THR A 47 25.23 3.91 -22.45
C THR A 47 26.10 4.67 -21.45
N GLY A 48 26.01 4.30 -20.18
CA GLY A 48 26.85 4.76 -19.10
C GLY A 48 26.72 3.83 -17.89
N TYR A 49 27.62 3.98 -16.92
CA TYR A 49 27.48 3.44 -15.57
C TYR A 49 28.42 4.16 -14.61
N THR A 50 28.08 4.10 -13.33
CA THR A 50 28.91 4.56 -12.22
C THR A 50 29.37 3.35 -11.42
N ARG A 51 30.68 3.12 -11.35
CA ARG A 51 31.22 2.05 -10.52
C ARG A 51 31.59 2.61 -9.15
N LEU A 52 30.67 2.52 -8.20
CA LEU A 52 30.84 3.05 -6.83
C LEU A 52 32.08 2.49 -6.11
N ALA A 53 32.50 1.28 -6.48
CA ALA A 53 33.70 0.65 -5.97
C ALA A 53 34.99 1.44 -6.29
N ASP A 54 34.98 2.30 -7.31
CA ASP A 54 36.09 3.18 -7.65
C ASP A 54 36.22 4.38 -6.71
N SER A 55 35.20 4.70 -5.91
CA SER A 55 35.26 5.76 -4.89
C SER A 55 35.68 5.23 -3.51
N LEU A 56 36.05 3.95 -3.41
CA LEU A 56 36.48 3.29 -2.17
C LEU A 56 38.01 3.13 -2.10
N SER A 57 38.56 2.88 -0.91
CA SER A 57 39.99 2.62 -0.74
C SER A 57 40.42 1.31 -1.41
N GLN A 58 41.65 1.25 -1.93
CA GLN A 58 42.25 -0.01 -2.41
C GLN A 58 42.36 -1.09 -1.32
N ASN A 59 42.33 -0.71 -0.05
CA ASN A 59 42.25 -1.65 1.07
C ASN A 59 40.88 -2.36 1.15
N GLN A 60 39.81 -1.72 0.68
CA GLN A 60 38.46 -2.28 0.63
C GLN A 60 38.22 -3.00 -0.70
N VAL A 61 38.66 -2.40 -1.81
CA VAL A 61 38.50 -2.94 -3.16
C VAL A 61 39.82 -2.80 -3.91
N ALA A 62 40.55 -3.91 -4.06
CA ALA A 62 41.93 -3.91 -4.57
C ALA A 62 42.09 -3.25 -5.97
N ASN A 63 41.06 -3.28 -6.81
CA ASN A 63 41.06 -2.66 -8.14
C ASN A 63 40.27 -1.34 -8.19
N SER A 64 40.12 -0.65 -7.06
CA SER A 64 39.55 0.69 -7.03
C SER A 64 40.51 1.70 -7.68
N ASN A 65 39.95 2.60 -8.49
CA ASN A 65 40.64 3.78 -9.01
C ASN A 65 40.75 4.94 -7.99
N GLN A 66 40.11 4.81 -6.81
CA GLN A 66 40.09 5.80 -5.72
C GLN A 66 39.65 7.20 -6.16
N ARG A 67 38.64 7.28 -7.04
CA ARG A 67 38.13 8.48 -7.70
C ARG A 67 36.60 8.45 -7.84
N GLU A 68 36.00 9.63 -7.90
CA GLU A 68 34.62 9.85 -8.30
C GLU A 68 34.55 9.72 -9.83
N MET A 69 34.21 8.53 -10.31
CA MET A 69 34.30 8.18 -11.73
C MET A 69 32.95 7.83 -12.35
N ILE A 70 32.73 8.37 -13.55
CA ILE A 70 31.61 8.02 -14.43
C ILE A 70 32.17 7.41 -15.71
N TYR A 71 31.55 6.33 -16.16
CA TYR A 71 31.90 5.66 -17.41
C TYR A 71 30.81 5.95 -18.43
N LEU A 72 31.17 6.42 -19.63
CA LEU A 72 30.24 6.63 -20.74
C LEU A 72 30.70 5.88 -21.98
N ASP A 73 29.73 5.39 -22.76
CA ASP A 73 30.04 4.64 -23.97
C ASP A 73 30.70 5.53 -25.03
N SER A 74 31.77 5.03 -25.66
CA SER A 74 32.55 5.82 -26.62
C SER A 74 31.81 6.11 -27.93
N THR A 75 30.62 5.53 -28.18
CA THR A 75 29.80 5.92 -29.33
C THR A 75 29.34 7.37 -29.27
N ILE A 76 29.39 8.05 -28.12
CA ILE A 76 29.15 9.50 -28.06
C ILE A 76 30.13 10.30 -28.95
N LEU A 77 31.28 9.72 -29.29
CA LEU A 77 32.28 10.35 -30.16
C LEU A 77 31.96 10.20 -31.65
N THR A 78 31.16 9.19 -32.00
CA THR A 78 30.96 8.76 -33.40
C THR A 78 29.51 8.75 -33.85
N ASN A 79 28.55 8.75 -32.92
CA ASN A 79 27.12 8.70 -33.19
C ASN A 79 26.44 10.00 -32.70
N PRO A 80 25.86 10.81 -33.62
CA PRO A 80 25.16 12.05 -33.26
C PRO A 80 24.00 11.88 -32.27
N GLN A 81 23.27 10.75 -32.34
CA GLN A 81 22.16 10.45 -31.42
C GLN A 81 22.67 10.11 -30.01
N SER A 82 23.76 9.35 -29.91
CA SER A 82 24.42 9.11 -28.62
C SER A 82 24.94 10.43 -28.04
N LEU A 83 25.55 11.29 -28.87
CA LEU A 83 26.06 12.59 -28.45
C LEU A 83 24.95 13.53 -27.96
N SER A 84 23.77 13.52 -28.58
CA SER A 84 22.64 14.35 -28.13
C SER A 84 22.08 13.93 -26.77
N LEU A 85 22.19 12.64 -26.43
CA LEU A 85 21.74 12.08 -25.14
C LEU A 85 22.84 12.06 -24.07
N ALA A 86 24.10 12.28 -24.45
CA ALA A 86 25.23 12.30 -23.51
C ALA A 86 25.06 13.25 -22.30
N PRO A 87 24.45 14.45 -22.42
CA PRO A 87 24.19 15.29 -21.25
C PRO A 87 23.25 14.62 -20.24
N TYR A 88 22.25 13.87 -20.71
CA TYR A 88 21.38 13.10 -19.85
C TYR A 88 22.12 11.94 -19.19
N TYR A 89 22.89 11.15 -19.94
CA TYR A 89 23.65 10.02 -19.38
C TYR A 89 24.62 10.49 -18.29
N LEU A 90 25.37 11.58 -18.55
CA LEU A 90 26.29 12.14 -17.56
C LEU A 90 25.56 12.60 -16.28
N ALA A 91 24.42 13.29 -16.43
CA ALA A 91 23.61 13.73 -15.30
C ALA A 91 23.01 12.57 -14.50
N HIS A 92 22.51 11.54 -15.18
CA HIS A 92 21.96 10.33 -14.58
C HIS A 92 23.02 9.64 -13.71
N GLU A 93 24.19 9.36 -14.29
CA GLU A 93 25.30 8.72 -13.59
C GLU A 93 25.82 9.55 -12.41
N PHE A 94 25.86 10.87 -12.56
CA PHE A 94 26.27 11.75 -11.48
C PHE A 94 25.33 11.69 -10.26
N VAL A 95 24.03 11.45 -10.46
CA VAL A 95 23.09 11.24 -9.34
C VAL A 95 23.45 10.00 -8.53
N HIS A 96 24.07 8.97 -9.11
CA HIS A 96 24.55 7.82 -8.35
C HIS A 96 25.76 8.15 -7.48
N LEU A 97 26.70 8.98 -7.95
CA LEU A 97 27.81 9.48 -7.13
C LEU A 97 27.30 10.33 -5.95
N ILE A 98 26.35 11.23 -6.20
CA ILE A 98 25.67 11.97 -5.14
C ILE A 98 25.03 10.97 -4.17
N SER A 99 24.25 10.01 -4.68
CA SER A 99 23.52 9.07 -3.84
C SER A 99 24.48 8.30 -2.93
N PHE A 100 25.60 7.82 -3.48
CA PHE A 100 26.61 7.08 -2.74
C PHE A 100 27.20 7.84 -1.55
N ASN A 101 27.39 9.15 -1.69
CA ASN A 101 27.85 9.98 -0.59
C ASN A 101 26.74 10.30 0.43
N GLN A 102 25.48 10.31 0.00
CA GLN A 102 24.35 10.68 0.85
C GLN A 102 23.75 9.49 1.62
N LYS A 103 24.06 8.25 1.23
CA LYS A 103 23.47 7.03 1.78
C LYS A 103 24.50 5.89 1.87
N ASP A 104 24.44 5.12 2.95
CA ASP A 104 25.39 4.03 3.22
C ASP A 104 25.06 2.76 2.42
N TYR A 105 25.58 2.65 1.20
CA TYR A 105 25.37 1.49 0.31
C TYR A 105 26.18 0.25 0.71
N ASN A 106 26.95 0.26 1.80
CA ASN A 106 27.67 -0.93 2.27
C ASN A 106 26.77 -1.93 3.01
N LYS A 107 25.54 -1.53 3.34
CA LYS A 107 24.56 -2.37 4.03
C LYS A 107 23.90 -3.36 3.09
N GLU A 108 23.56 -4.55 3.58
CA GLU A 108 22.91 -5.58 2.76
C GLU A 108 21.55 -5.10 2.21
N GLU A 109 20.83 -4.30 2.99
CA GLU A 109 19.52 -3.73 2.66
C GLU A 109 19.60 -2.71 1.50
N ALA A 110 20.79 -2.23 1.14
CA ALA A 110 20.99 -1.28 0.06
C ALA A 110 20.52 -1.81 -1.30
N LYS A 111 20.50 -3.14 -1.49
CA LYS A 111 19.94 -3.80 -2.68
C LYS A 111 18.45 -3.47 -2.89
N ASN A 112 17.71 -3.18 -1.82
CA ASN A 112 16.30 -2.81 -1.90
C ASN A 112 16.08 -1.37 -2.38
N ASP A 113 17.15 -0.55 -2.45
CA ASP A 113 17.08 0.85 -2.87
C ASP A 113 17.31 1.05 -4.37
N ILE A 114 17.74 0.01 -5.10
CA ILE A 114 18.18 0.14 -6.50
C ILE A 114 17.09 0.85 -7.34
N TRP A 115 15.86 0.34 -7.35
CA TRP A 115 14.76 0.96 -8.09
C TRP A 115 14.51 2.44 -7.73
N LEU A 116 14.71 2.82 -6.45
CA LEU A 116 14.49 4.19 -5.97
C LEU A 116 15.69 5.10 -6.27
N SER A 117 16.91 4.55 -6.27
CA SER A 117 18.11 5.20 -6.81
C SER A 117 17.90 5.54 -8.28
N GLU A 118 17.42 4.57 -9.07
CA GLU A 118 17.13 4.76 -10.49
C GLU A 118 15.99 5.74 -10.73
N ALA A 119 14.93 5.72 -9.90
CA ALA A 119 13.87 6.72 -9.95
C ALA A 119 14.40 8.16 -9.79
N ARG A 120 15.37 8.37 -8.89
CA ARG A 120 16.03 9.67 -8.69
C ARG A 120 16.88 10.07 -9.90
N ALA A 121 17.69 9.15 -10.41
CA ALA A 121 18.57 9.37 -11.56
C ALA A 121 17.79 9.61 -12.86
N GLU A 122 16.72 8.86 -13.11
CA GLU A 122 15.81 9.04 -14.24
C GLU A 122 15.07 10.38 -14.18
N TYR A 123 14.65 10.83 -12.98
CA TYR A 123 13.96 12.12 -12.82
C TYR A 123 14.89 13.33 -13.07
N ALA A 124 16.22 13.15 -12.96
CA ALA A 124 17.20 14.19 -13.27
C ALA A 124 17.04 14.74 -14.69
N ALA A 125 16.61 13.90 -15.65
CA ALA A 125 16.32 14.33 -17.01
C ALA A 125 15.31 15.49 -17.04
N THR A 126 14.22 15.34 -16.31
CA THR A 126 13.15 16.33 -16.22
C THR A 126 13.61 17.57 -15.49
N LEU A 127 14.31 17.41 -14.37
CA LEU A 127 14.85 18.53 -13.58
C LEU A 127 15.75 19.44 -14.43
N LEU A 128 16.57 18.86 -15.30
CA LEU A 128 17.53 19.57 -16.13
C LEU A 128 16.95 20.09 -17.46
N GLY A 129 15.73 19.65 -17.82
CA GLY A 129 15.03 20.03 -19.04
C GLY A 129 15.43 19.22 -20.28
N TYR A 130 15.53 17.89 -20.14
CA TYR A 130 15.81 16.92 -21.21
C TYR A 130 14.52 16.17 -21.64
N PRO A 131 13.65 16.76 -22.50
CA PRO A 131 12.30 16.24 -22.77
C PRO A 131 12.25 14.93 -23.57
N ASP A 132 13.31 14.62 -24.33
CA ASP A 132 13.35 13.45 -25.20
C ASP A 132 13.32 12.13 -24.40
N VAL A 133 13.90 12.15 -23.20
CA VAL A 133 13.93 10.98 -22.29
C VAL A 133 12.51 10.58 -21.89
N LEU A 134 11.71 11.53 -21.41
CA LEU A 134 10.32 11.27 -21.00
C LEU A 134 9.46 10.79 -22.18
N THR A 135 9.71 11.30 -23.39
CA THR A 135 8.99 10.88 -24.59
C THR A 135 9.19 9.39 -24.88
N GLU A 136 10.41 8.88 -24.70
CA GLU A 136 10.70 7.46 -24.90
C GLU A 136 10.17 6.60 -23.74
N ARG A 137 10.33 7.05 -22.48
CA ARG A 137 9.81 6.33 -21.29
C ARG A 137 8.29 6.13 -21.36
N LYS A 138 7.53 7.13 -21.83
CA LYS A 138 6.08 6.99 -22.08
C LYS A 138 5.77 5.81 -23.02
N LYS A 139 6.46 5.71 -24.15
CA LYS A 139 6.20 4.64 -25.13
C LYS A 139 6.51 3.26 -24.57
N GLN A 140 7.58 3.15 -23.78
CA GLN A 140 8.03 1.90 -23.17
C GLN A 140 7.03 1.42 -22.11
N LEU A 141 6.66 2.27 -21.16
CA LEU A 141 5.70 1.90 -20.11
C LEU A 141 4.29 1.65 -20.67
N ALA A 142 3.85 2.44 -21.67
CA ALA A 142 2.53 2.24 -22.28
C ALA A 142 2.37 0.83 -22.87
N LYS A 143 3.44 0.27 -23.43
CA LYS A 143 3.46 -1.07 -24.02
C LYS A 143 3.72 -2.18 -23.01
N ASN A 144 4.47 -1.91 -21.95
CA ASN A 144 4.89 -2.91 -20.97
C ASN A 144 4.56 -2.48 -19.52
N PRO A 145 3.27 -2.25 -19.17
CA PRO A 145 2.89 -1.78 -17.85
C PRO A 145 3.04 -2.83 -16.74
N SER A 146 3.11 -4.12 -17.11
CA SER A 146 3.28 -5.25 -16.21
C SER A 146 4.72 -5.47 -15.73
N VAL A 147 5.64 -4.55 -16.02
CA VAL A 147 7.00 -4.61 -15.49
C VAL A 147 7.03 -4.25 -14.01
N SER A 148 7.78 -5.02 -13.20
CA SER A 148 7.91 -4.74 -11.76
C SER A 148 8.78 -3.51 -11.51
N LEU A 149 8.34 -2.63 -10.61
CA LEU A 149 9.19 -1.57 -10.08
C LEU A 149 10.29 -2.11 -9.16
N LEU A 150 9.96 -3.10 -8.32
CA LEU A 150 10.82 -3.51 -7.21
C LEU A 150 11.73 -4.71 -7.52
N ASP A 151 11.28 -5.66 -8.34
CA ASP A 151 12.10 -6.81 -8.77
C ASP A 151 13.07 -6.36 -9.88
N TRP A 152 14.14 -5.67 -9.49
CA TRP A 152 15.03 -4.97 -10.40
C TRP A 152 15.94 -5.91 -11.20
N GLN A 153 15.86 -5.82 -12.54
CA GLN A 153 16.62 -6.63 -13.50
C GLN A 153 17.32 -5.76 -14.55
N GLU A 154 17.49 -4.45 -14.28
CA GLU A 154 18.18 -3.48 -15.15
C GLU A 154 17.63 -3.40 -16.60
N SER A 155 16.34 -3.64 -16.79
CA SER A 155 15.73 -3.59 -18.13
C SER A 155 15.24 -2.19 -18.51
N SER A 156 15.30 -1.82 -19.80
CA SER A 156 14.80 -0.52 -20.31
C SER A 156 13.35 -0.21 -19.90
N ASN A 157 12.50 -1.24 -19.80
CA ASN A 157 11.12 -1.07 -19.34
C ASN A 157 11.03 -0.70 -17.85
N GLN A 158 11.96 -1.17 -17.01
CA GLN A 158 11.99 -0.81 -15.60
C GLN A 158 12.43 0.64 -15.39
N TYR A 159 13.43 1.11 -16.14
CA TYR A 159 13.78 2.53 -16.19
C TYR A 159 12.57 3.39 -16.58
N ALA A 160 11.79 2.97 -17.57
CA ALA A 160 10.54 3.64 -17.92
C ALA A 160 9.51 3.66 -16.79
N ALA A 161 9.34 2.53 -16.09
CA ALA A 161 8.41 2.43 -14.98
C ALA A 161 8.79 3.34 -13.81
N VAL A 162 10.06 3.33 -13.36
CA VAL A 162 10.52 4.20 -12.28
C VAL A 162 10.53 5.67 -12.67
N ASN A 163 10.81 6.00 -13.94
CA ASN A 163 10.75 7.37 -14.45
C ASN A 163 9.32 7.94 -14.34
N ILE A 164 8.33 7.21 -14.88
CA ILE A 164 6.93 7.67 -14.86
C ILE A 164 6.36 7.64 -13.43
N PHE A 165 6.80 6.69 -12.59
CA PHE A 165 6.48 6.67 -11.17
C PHE A 165 7.07 7.89 -10.43
N ALA A 166 8.33 8.26 -10.69
CA ALA A 166 8.96 9.44 -10.10
C ALA A 166 8.21 10.72 -10.48
N HIS A 167 7.80 10.83 -11.75
CA HIS A 167 6.94 11.94 -12.19
C HIS A 167 5.62 12.00 -11.42
N TYR A 168 4.93 10.87 -11.28
CA TYR A 168 3.70 10.80 -10.50
C TYR A 168 3.93 11.20 -9.02
N LEU A 169 5.00 10.69 -8.41
CA LEU A 169 5.37 10.99 -7.04
C LEU A 169 5.61 12.49 -6.85
N VAL A 170 6.37 13.12 -7.75
CA VAL A 170 6.66 14.56 -7.68
C VAL A 170 5.41 15.40 -7.94
N ASP A 171 4.58 15.03 -8.91
CA ASP A 171 3.32 15.75 -9.20
C ASP A 171 2.36 15.73 -8.01
N GLN A 172 2.27 14.60 -7.31
CA GLN A 172 1.25 14.40 -6.28
C GLN A 172 1.72 14.68 -4.85
N TYR A 173 3.02 14.53 -4.59
CA TYR A 173 3.61 14.62 -3.25
C TYR A 173 4.81 15.58 -3.17
N GLY A 174 5.23 16.16 -4.31
CA GLY A 174 6.29 17.15 -4.39
C GLY A 174 7.70 16.57 -4.48
N LEU A 175 8.62 17.37 -5.05
CA LEU A 175 10.02 16.98 -5.25
C LEU A 175 10.72 16.58 -3.94
N ARG A 176 10.33 17.21 -2.82
CA ARG A 176 10.94 16.95 -1.51
C ARG A 176 10.80 15.50 -1.06
N VAL A 177 9.70 14.82 -1.39
CA VAL A 177 9.54 13.40 -1.04
C VAL A 177 10.59 12.55 -1.76
N LEU A 178 10.83 12.81 -3.04
CA LEU A 178 11.86 12.11 -3.80
C LEU A 178 13.26 12.41 -3.26
N THR A 179 13.58 13.67 -2.95
CA THR A 179 14.91 14.06 -2.45
C THR A 179 15.17 13.64 -1.00
N ASP A 180 14.17 13.76 -0.12
CA ASP A 180 14.29 13.36 1.29
C ASP A 180 14.46 11.85 1.44
N SER A 181 13.85 11.06 0.54
CA SER A 181 14.03 9.60 0.54
C SER A 181 15.48 9.17 0.33
N LEU A 182 16.40 10.08 -0.02
CA LEU A 182 17.84 9.82 -0.14
C LEU A 182 18.60 10.08 1.17
N LYS A 183 18.02 10.85 2.09
CA LYS A 183 18.69 11.36 3.30
C LYS A 183 18.50 10.50 4.54
N PHE A 184 17.70 9.44 4.43
CA PHE A 184 17.44 8.53 5.54
C PHE A 184 18.37 7.30 5.48
N PRO A 185 18.67 6.68 6.65
CA PRO A 185 19.44 5.44 6.71
C PRO A 185 18.62 4.19 6.31
N LEU A 186 17.36 4.36 5.87
CA LEU A 186 16.45 3.32 5.38
C LEU A 186 16.63 3.10 3.88
N PHE A 187 16.04 2.07 3.28
CA PHE A 187 16.19 1.75 1.85
C PHE A 187 14.84 1.45 1.19
N GLY A 188 14.75 1.70 -0.13
CA GLY A 188 13.60 1.33 -0.94
C GLY A 188 12.27 1.86 -0.40
N VAL A 189 11.29 0.97 -0.27
CA VAL A 189 9.93 1.30 0.19
C VAL A 189 9.93 1.93 1.58
N ASP A 190 10.76 1.45 2.51
CA ASP A 190 10.83 2.00 3.87
C ASP A 190 11.39 3.43 3.87
N SER A 191 12.39 3.69 3.02
CA SER A 191 12.95 5.04 2.83
C SER A 191 11.93 6.02 2.25
N LEU A 192 11.10 5.56 1.30
CA LEU A 192 10.07 6.39 0.69
C LEU A 192 8.88 6.62 1.64
N ASN A 193 8.48 5.62 2.43
CA ASN A 193 7.47 5.77 3.49
C ASN A 193 7.89 6.85 4.50
N GLU A 194 9.14 6.81 4.94
CA GLU A 194 9.66 7.80 5.88
C GLU A 194 9.73 9.21 5.27
N ALA A 195 10.06 9.32 3.98
CA ALA A 195 10.04 10.60 3.27
C ALA A 195 8.63 11.17 3.11
N LEU A 196 7.62 10.33 2.80
CA LEU A 196 6.21 10.73 2.76
C LEU A 196 5.77 11.26 4.13
N ARG A 197 6.06 10.50 5.20
CA ARG A 197 5.72 10.88 6.58
C ARG A 197 6.38 12.19 7.01
N LYS A 198 7.68 12.37 6.74
CA LYS A 198 8.43 13.62 7.02
C LYS A 198 7.82 14.82 6.30
N ASN A 199 7.30 14.62 5.09
CA ASN A 199 6.67 15.68 4.29
C ASN A 199 5.17 15.85 4.56
N GLY A 200 4.64 15.23 5.63
CA GLY A 200 3.28 15.45 6.12
C GLY A 200 2.20 14.61 5.45
N TYR A 201 2.57 13.55 4.72
CA TYR A 201 1.62 12.62 4.11
C TYR A 201 1.34 11.44 5.04
N LEU A 202 0.09 10.97 5.04
CA LEU A 202 -0.33 9.77 5.77
C LEU A 202 -0.26 8.53 4.88
N GLU A 203 -0.26 8.72 3.57
CA GLU A 203 -0.15 7.66 2.58
C GLU A 203 1.21 6.94 2.66
N THR A 204 1.18 5.63 2.50
CA THR A 204 2.37 4.79 2.32
C THR A 204 2.73 4.67 0.85
N THR A 205 3.92 4.15 0.54
CA THR A 205 4.36 3.79 -0.81
C THR A 205 3.37 2.84 -1.49
N THR A 206 2.76 1.92 -0.73
CA THR A 206 1.71 1.04 -1.23
C THR A 206 0.49 1.84 -1.70
N ASP A 207 0.07 2.86 -0.95
CA ASP A 207 -1.05 3.74 -1.32
C ASP A 207 -0.69 4.63 -2.52
N VAL A 208 0.55 5.16 -2.55
CA VAL A 208 1.08 5.88 -3.70
C VAL A 208 1.03 5.01 -4.95
N PHE A 209 1.47 3.75 -4.87
CA PHE A 209 1.49 2.83 -5.99
C PHE A 209 0.07 2.44 -6.46
N LYS A 210 -0.88 2.23 -5.53
CA LYS A 210 -2.30 2.02 -5.86
C LYS A 210 -2.85 3.21 -6.66
N ASN A 211 -2.63 4.42 -6.19
CA ASN A 211 -3.09 5.62 -6.88
C ASN A 211 -2.37 5.83 -8.23
N PHE A 212 -1.05 5.57 -8.29
CA PHE A 212 -0.26 5.58 -9.52
C PHE A 212 -0.84 4.63 -10.58
N SER A 213 -1.22 3.41 -10.18
CA SER A 213 -1.79 2.42 -11.10
C SER A 213 -3.09 2.91 -11.75
N LEU A 214 -3.92 3.65 -11.01
CA LEU A 214 -5.14 4.27 -11.53
C LEU A 214 -4.81 5.53 -12.35
N ALA A 215 -3.78 6.28 -11.99
CA ALA A 215 -3.33 7.43 -12.76
C ALA A 215 -2.81 7.07 -14.15
N VAL A 216 -1.99 6.01 -14.26
CA VAL A 216 -1.49 5.54 -15.57
C VAL A 216 -2.59 4.91 -16.44
N LEU A 217 -3.67 4.42 -15.83
CA LEU A 217 -4.82 3.88 -16.53
C LEU A 217 -5.78 4.98 -17.02
N LEU A 218 -6.25 5.82 -16.08
CA LEU A 218 -7.38 6.73 -16.29
C LEU A 218 -6.92 8.11 -16.74
N ASN A 219 -5.80 8.56 -16.17
CA ASN A 219 -5.25 9.90 -16.27
C ASN A 219 -6.31 11.02 -16.22
N ASP A 220 -7.13 10.97 -15.18
CA ASP A 220 -8.34 11.78 -15.06
C ASP A 220 -8.50 12.35 -13.65
N CYS A 221 -8.16 13.63 -13.49
CA CYS A 221 -8.25 14.30 -12.20
C CYS A 221 -9.69 14.50 -11.70
N SER A 222 -10.69 14.39 -12.58
CA SER A 222 -12.10 14.56 -12.22
C SER A 222 -12.65 13.36 -11.46
N ALA A 223 -12.12 12.15 -11.74
CA ALA A 223 -12.47 10.94 -11.01
C ALA A 223 -11.88 10.95 -9.59
N ASN A 224 -10.63 11.41 -9.47
CA ASN A 224 -9.96 11.70 -8.20
C ASN A 224 -8.72 12.56 -8.51
N ASN A 225 -8.40 13.54 -7.68
CA ASN A 225 -7.24 14.41 -7.90
C ASN A 225 -5.88 13.67 -7.89
N LYS A 226 -5.84 12.43 -7.36
CA LYS A 226 -4.69 11.52 -7.39
C LYS A 226 -4.66 10.60 -8.62
N TYR A 227 -5.71 10.50 -9.42
CA TYR A 227 -5.76 9.57 -10.58
C TYR A 227 -5.30 10.22 -11.88
N CYS A 228 -4.37 11.16 -11.81
CA CYS A 228 -3.85 11.87 -12.98
C CYS A 228 -2.43 12.38 -12.76
N PHE A 229 -1.80 12.80 -13.85
CA PHE A 229 -0.56 13.55 -13.86
C PHE A 229 -0.83 15.06 -13.90
N LYS A 230 0.01 15.84 -13.21
CA LYS A 230 -0.01 17.31 -13.26
C LYS A 230 1.01 17.86 -14.23
N ASN A 231 2.06 17.09 -14.55
CA ASN A 231 3.02 17.42 -15.59
C ASN A 231 2.31 17.51 -16.96
N PRO A 232 2.35 18.67 -17.65
CA PRO A 232 1.74 18.83 -18.97
C PRO A 232 2.20 17.81 -20.01
N GLN A 233 3.45 17.32 -19.91
CA GLN A 233 4.00 16.34 -20.86
C GLN A 233 3.42 14.92 -20.69
N LEU A 234 2.69 14.69 -19.59
CA LEU A 234 2.02 13.44 -19.25
C LEU A 234 0.49 13.54 -19.26
N ARG A 235 -0.08 14.69 -19.67
CA ARG A 235 -1.54 14.90 -19.64
C ARG A 235 -2.34 13.90 -20.49
N ASP A 236 -1.77 13.44 -21.60
CA ASP A 236 -2.43 12.51 -22.52
C ASP A 236 -1.84 11.08 -22.41
N PHE A 237 -1.06 10.80 -21.37
CA PHE A 237 -0.44 9.50 -21.19
C PHE A 237 -1.43 8.49 -20.60
N THR A 238 -1.54 7.32 -21.22
CA THR A 238 -2.23 6.15 -20.67
C THR A 238 -1.53 4.86 -21.10
N ILE A 239 -1.62 3.82 -20.29
CA ILE A 239 -1.10 2.48 -20.63
C ILE A 239 -2.07 1.68 -21.49
N TYR A 240 -1.56 0.69 -22.22
CA TYR A 240 -2.39 -0.22 -23.01
C TYR A 240 -2.81 -1.45 -22.19
N PRO A 241 -4.12 -1.67 -21.99
CA PRO A 241 -4.61 -2.85 -21.29
C PRO A 241 -4.61 -4.10 -22.17
N LEU A 242 -4.64 -5.28 -21.55
CA LEU A 242 -4.96 -6.54 -22.21
C LEU A 242 -6.46 -6.61 -22.49
N ASN A 243 -6.85 -6.67 -23.76
CA ASN A 243 -8.26 -6.58 -24.16
C ASN A 243 -8.91 -7.96 -24.31
N TYR A 244 -10.10 -8.11 -23.72
CA TYR A 244 -11.01 -9.23 -23.92
C TYR A 244 -12.33 -8.70 -24.50
N TYR A 245 -12.76 -9.27 -25.61
CA TYR A 245 -14.04 -8.95 -26.24
C TYR A 245 -15.03 -10.09 -26.00
N LEU A 246 -16.21 -9.72 -25.52
CA LEU A 246 -17.34 -10.63 -25.38
C LEU A 246 -18.30 -10.41 -26.56
N PRO A 247 -18.69 -11.45 -27.30
CA PRO A 247 -19.72 -11.35 -28.34
C PRO A 247 -21.00 -10.63 -27.88
N ASP A 248 -21.52 -9.75 -28.74
CA ASP A 248 -22.75 -8.96 -28.50
C ASP A 248 -24.04 -9.79 -28.61
N SER A 249 -23.93 -11.09 -28.89
CA SER A 249 -25.07 -11.99 -29.00
C SER A 249 -24.70 -13.39 -28.54
N GLY A 250 -25.64 -14.06 -27.86
CA GLY A 250 -25.46 -15.41 -27.36
C GLY A 250 -24.91 -15.45 -25.93
N LEU A 251 -24.80 -16.66 -25.37
CA LEU A 251 -24.27 -16.83 -24.03
C LEU A 251 -22.76 -16.63 -24.03
N ASN A 252 -22.31 -15.55 -23.39
CA ASN A 252 -20.89 -15.34 -23.15
C ASN A 252 -20.44 -16.21 -21.98
N ASN A 253 -19.43 -17.04 -22.22
CA ASN A 253 -18.66 -17.71 -21.16
C ASN A 253 -17.18 -17.60 -21.50
N LEU A 254 -16.47 -16.78 -20.73
CA LEU A 254 -15.03 -16.60 -20.83
C LEU A 254 -14.40 -17.04 -19.52
N SER A 255 -13.31 -17.80 -19.56
CA SER A 255 -12.49 -18.10 -18.39
C SER A 255 -11.03 -17.94 -18.77
N ALA A 256 -10.27 -17.24 -17.95
CA ALA A 256 -8.86 -16.98 -18.18
C ALA A 256 -8.09 -16.83 -16.87
N SER A 257 -6.77 -16.99 -16.98
CA SER A 257 -5.81 -16.82 -15.89
C SER A 257 -4.73 -15.86 -16.34
N LEU A 258 -4.40 -14.90 -15.47
CA LEU A 258 -3.33 -13.94 -15.68
C LEU A 258 -2.18 -14.24 -14.72
N VAL A 259 -0.95 -14.25 -15.24
CA VAL A 259 0.26 -14.18 -14.42
C VAL A 259 0.52 -12.71 -14.12
N ILE A 260 0.49 -12.34 -12.85
CA ILE A 260 0.71 -10.97 -12.40
C ILE A 260 2.05 -10.83 -11.69
N ASN A 261 2.82 -9.84 -12.13
CA ASN A 261 4.10 -9.51 -11.53
C ASN A 261 3.89 -8.65 -10.26
N PRO A 262 4.72 -8.84 -9.21
CA PRO A 262 4.64 -8.01 -8.01
C PRO A 262 5.02 -6.56 -8.33
N TRP A 263 4.36 -5.59 -7.68
CA TRP A 263 4.67 -4.16 -7.83
C TRP A 263 4.68 -3.69 -9.30
N ALA A 264 3.73 -4.20 -10.08
CA ALA A 264 3.54 -3.89 -11.49
C ALA A 264 2.08 -3.51 -11.78
N VAL A 265 1.83 -2.81 -12.88
CA VAL A 265 0.48 -2.42 -13.28
C VAL A 265 -0.07 -3.40 -14.31
N ASN A 266 -0.84 -4.36 -13.84
CA ASN A 266 -1.54 -5.33 -14.68
C ASN A 266 -2.95 -4.83 -14.96
N VAL A 267 -3.31 -4.64 -16.22
CA VAL A 267 -4.65 -4.16 -16.59
C VAL A 267 -5.30 -5.04 -17.62
N LEU A 268 -6.52 -5.46 -17.32
CA LEU A 268 -7.41 -6.15 -18.23
C LEU A 268 -8.54 -5.18 -18.61
N LYS A 269 -8.94 -5.14 -19.87
CA LYS A 269 -10.11 -4.40 -20.34
C LYS A 269 -11.09 -5.39 -20.97
N ILE A 270 -12.34 -5.36 -20.52
CA ILE A 270 -13.45 -6.14 -21.06
C ILE A 270 -14.43 -5.20 -21.73
N THR A 271 -14.86 -5.58 -22.94
CA THR A 271 -15.84 -4.84 -23.76
C THR A 271 -16.82 -5.80 -24.41
N GLY A 272 -17.99 -5.29 -24.78
CA GLY A 272 -19.05 -6.07 -25.40
C GLY A 272 -19.80 -6.93 -24.38
N GLY A 273 -20.52 -7.91 -24.89
CA GLY A 273 -21.36 -8.81 -24.11
C GLY A 273 -22.84 -8.45 -24.21
N ASP A 274 -23.68 -9.48 -24.10
CA ASP A 274 -25.13 -9.36 -24.08
C ASP A 274 -25.66 -9.54 -22.65
N GLY A 275 -26.56 -8.64 -22.23
CA GLY A 275 -27.12 -8.58 -20.88
C GLY A 275 -26.14 -8.08 -19.80
N ALA A 276 -26.50 -8.30 -18.54
CA ALA A 276 -25.62 -8.04 -17.41
C ALA A 276 -24.51 -9.10 -17.34
N LEU A 277 -23.41 -8.77 -16.69
CA LEU A 277 -22.26 -9.65 -16.54
C LEU A 277 -22.06 -10.04 -15.08
N LYS A 278 -21.88 -11.34 -14.85
CA LYS A 278 -21.34 -11.89 -13.61
C LYS A 278 -19.88 -12.28 -13.83
N ILE A 279 -19.01 -11.73 -13.01
CA ILE A 279 -17.57 -11.94 -13.07
C ILE A 279 -17.13 -12.59 -11.77
N ASN A 280 -16.68 -13.83 -11.88
CA ASN A 280 -16.04 -14.54 -10.79
C ASN A 280 -14.54 -14.31 -10.85
N PHE A 281 -13.91 -14.06 -9.72
CA PHE A 281 -12.44 -14.03 -9.65
C PHE A 281 -11.95 -14.88 -8.48
N SER A 282 -10.72 -15.35 -8.59
CA SER A 282 -10.00 -16.01 -7.50
C SER A 282 -8.49 -15.88 -7.67
N TYR A 283 -7.76 -15.94 -6.56
CA TYR A 283 -6.31 -15.92 -6.52
C TYR A 283 -5.79 -16.67 -5.29
N PRO A 284 -4.49 -17.01 -5.24
CA PRO A 284 -3.89 -17.71 -4.10
C PRO A 284 -4.09 -16.96 -2.77
N ALA A 285 -4.36 -17.72 -1.70
CA ALA A 285 -4.65 -17.16 -0.37
C ALA A 285 -3.46 -16.47 0.31
N ASP A 286 -2.25 -16.71 -0.18
CA ASP A 286 -1.01 -16.13 0.31
C ASP A 286 -0.55 -14.91 -0.51
N ALA A 287 -1.35 -14.49 -1.51
CA ALA A 287 -1.08 -13.35 -2.37
C ALA A 287 -1.83 -12.08 -1.90
N GLU A 288 -1.08 -11.05 -1.56
CA GLU A 288 -1.57 -9.72 -1.17
C GLU A 288 -2.03 -8.94 -2.42
N ILE A 289 -3.18 -9.33 -2.99
CA ILE A 289 -3.74 -8.73 -4.22
C ILE A 289 -4.83 -7.72 -3.89
N TYR A 290 -4.61 -6.46 -4.26
CA TYR A 290 -5.63 -5.43 -4.28
C TYR A 290 -6.26 -5.37 -5.66
N LEU A 291 -7.55 -5.66 -5.76
CA LEU A 291 -8.26 -5.66 -7.03
C LEU A 291 -9.04 -4.35 -7.17
N TYR A 292 -8.59 -3.46 -8.05
CA TYR A 292 -9.43 -2.36 -8.52
C TYR A 292 -10.20 -2.81 -9.75
N TYR A 293 -11.41 -2.30 -9.90
CA TYR A 293 -12.12 -2.38 -11.15
C TYR A 293 -12.81 -1.06 -11.48
N VAL A 294 -12.71 -0.65 -12.74
CA VAL A 294 -13.25 0.62 -13.22
C VAL A 294 -14.34 0.31 -14.22
N ILE A 295 -15.56 0.74 -13.91
CA ILE A 295 -16.69 0.68 -14.84
C ILE A 295 -16.72 2.01 -15.57
N VAL A 296 -16.51 1.96 -16.88
CA VAL A 296 -16.63 3.11 -17.76
C VAL A 296 -17.95 2.99 -18.48
N ASP A 297 -18.84 3.95 -18.26
CA ASP A 297 -20.05 4.16 -19.05
C ASP A 297 -19.86 5.40 -19.94
N ALA A 298 -20.85 5.72 -20.78
CA ALA A 298 -20.75 6.80 -21.76
C ALA A 298 -20.34 8.18 -21.17
N ASN A 299 -20.60 8.43 -19.88
CA ASN A 299 -20.38 9.74 -19.26
C ASN A 299 -19.55 9.68 -17.96
N ASN A 300 -19.39 8.52 -17.34
CA ASN A 300 -18.80 8.36 -16.02
C ASN A 300 -17.77 7.23 -15.96
N LYS A 301 -16.79 7.42 -15.08
CA LYS A 301 -15.82 6.41 -14.68
C LYS A 301 -16.02 6.13 -13.20
N THR A 302 -16.54 4.96 -12.87
CA THR A 302 -16.75 4.55 -11.48
C THR A 302 -15.63 3.60 -11.06
N VAL A 303 -14.78 4.04 -10.14
CA VAL A 303 -13.73 3.20 -9.54
C VAL A 303 -14.29 2.48 -8.33
N LYS A 304 -14.20 1.15 -8.34
CA LYS A 304 -14.52 0.29 -7.20
C LYS A 304 -13.29 -0.55 -6.85
N PHE A 305 -13.27 -1.11 -5.65
CA PHE A 305 -12.14 -1.91 -5.17
C PHE A 305 -12.61 -3.13 -4.38
N TRP A 306 -11.76 -4.13 -4.36
CA TRP A 306 -11.82 -5.31 -3.52
C TRP A 306 -10.46 -5.50 -2.86
N ASP A 307 -10.46 -5.51 -1.53
CA ASP A 307 -9.26 -5.71 -0.73
C ASP A 307 -9.10 -7.20 -0.39
N TYR A 308 -7.86 -7.71 -0.39
CA TYR A 308 -7.60 -9.13 -0.09
C TYR A 308 -8.06 -9.54 1.32
N HIS A 309 -8.16 -8.59 2.25
CA HIS A 309 -8.72 -8.86 3.58
C HIS A 309 -10.20 -9.29 3.54
N TYR A 310 -10.91 -9.02 2.44
CA TYR A 310 -12.28 -9.50 2.23
C TYR A 310 -12.33 -10.95 1.70
N GLY A 311 -11.19 -11.53 1.34
CA GLY A 311 -11.06 -12.88 0.83
C GLY A 311 -10.46 -12.94 -0.57
N TYR A 312 -10.10 -14.16 -0.96
CA TYR A 312 -9.28 -14.47 -2.15
C TYR A 312 -10.10 -14.89 -3.37
N ASN A 313 -11.42 -14.76 -3.28
CA ASN A 313 -12.35 -14.99 -4.37
C ASN A 313 -13.61 -14.15 -4.15
N GLY A 314 -14.36 -13.90 -5.22
CA GLY A 314 -15.59 -13.13 -5.13
C GLY A 314 -16.35 -13.07 -6.44
N ASN A 315 -17.48 -12.37 -6.39
CA ASN A 315 -18.33 -12.04 -7.53
C ASN A 315 -18.35 -10.52 -7.73
N ILE A 316 -18.27 -10.09 -8.98
CA ILE A 316 -18.52 -8.73 -9.42
C ILE A 316 -19.65 -8.76 -10.43
N TYR A 317 -20.59 -7.84 -10.29
CA TYR A 317 -21.78 -7.75 -11.11
C TYR A 317 -21.78 -6.40 -11.82
N VAL A 318 -21.96 -6.42 -13.14
CA VAL A 318 -21.98 -5.19 -13.96
C VAL A 318 -23.19 -5.23 -14.88
N SER A 319 -23.85 -4.09 -15.02
CA SER A 319 -24.96 -3.97 -15.97
C SER A 319 -24.47 -3.98 -17.41
N ASN A 320 -25.41 -4.13 -18.33
CA ASN A 320 -25.14 -4.26 -19.76
C ASN A 320 -24.22 -3.16 -20.32
N LEU A 321 -23.18 -3.58 -21.06
CA LEU A 321 -22.16 -2.73 -21.67
C LEU A 321 -22.44 -2.35 -23.13
N SER A 322 -23.54 -2.82 -23.73
CA SER A 322 -23.85 -2.68 -25.16
C SER A 322 -24.11 -1.25 -25.66
N ASN A 323 -24.24 -0.26 -24.77
CA ASN A 323 -24.52 1.13 -25.14
C ASN A 323 -23.26 1.97 -25.45
N GLY A 324 -22.45 1.53 -26.42
CA GLY A 324 -21.45 2.38 -27.10
C GLY A 324 -20.36 2.99 -26.21
N ASN A 325 -19.18 2.36 -26.18
CA ASN A 325 -17.95 2.71 -25.44
C ASN A 325 -17.91 2.29 -23.96
N SER A 326 -18.87 1.51 -23.47
CA SER A 326 -18.78 1.00 -22.11
C SER A 326 -17.75 -0.12 -22.00
N ALA A 327 -16.97 -0.10 -20.92
CA ALA A 327 -15.93 -1.08 -20.67
C ALA A 327 -15.74 -1.30 -19.17
N ILE A 328 -15.24 -2.49 -18.82
CA ILE A 328 -14.78 -2.78 -17.46
C ILE A 328 -13.27 -2.97 -17.51
N TYR A 329 -12.56 -2.27 -16.64
CA TYR A 329 -11.14 -2.48 -16.43
C TYR A 329 -10.94 -3.24 -15.13
N PHE A 330 -10.08 -4.26 -15.12
CA PHE A 330 -9.61 -4.92 -13.91
C PHE A 330 -8.13 -4.64 -13.72
N LEU A 331 -7.77 -4.32 -12.48
CA LEU A 331 -6.42 -3.98 -12.05
C LEU A 331 -6.07 -4.81 -10.82
N PRO A 332 -5.73 -6.09 -11.00
CA PRO A 332 -5.15 -6.88 -9.92
C PRO A 332 -3.72 -6.40 -9.63
N LEU A 333 -3.54 -5.76 -8.48
CA LEU A 333 -2.24 -5.28 -8.01
C LEU A 333 -1.71 -6.25 -6.95
N TYR A 334 -0.75 -7.08 -7.33
CA TYR A 334 -0.03 -7.92 -6.39
C TYR A 334 1.07 -7.11 -5.71
N LEU A 335 0.87 -6.77 -4.43
CA LEU A 335 1.75 -5.87 -3.67
C LEU A 335 2.23 -6.58 -2.40
N PRO A 336 3.03 -7.65 -2.52
CA PRO A 336 3.56 -8.33 -1.35
C PRO A 336 4.48 -7.40 -0.58
N SER A 337 4.60 -7.66 0.73
CA SER A 337 5.59 -6.99 1.57
C SER A 337 6.98 -6.94 0.92
N PRO A 338 7.64 -5.77 0.81
CA PRO A 338 8.93 -5.60 0.14
C PRO A 338 10.09 -6.39 0.75
N ASN A 339 9.94 -6.85 1.99
CA ASN A 339 10.96 -7.65 2.70
C ASN A 339 10.64 -9.16 2.68
N SER A 340 9.63 -9.57 1.91
CA SER A 340 9.26 -10.97 1.79
C SER A 340 10.08 -11.68 0.71
N ASN A 341 10.36 -12.97 0.90
CA ASN A 341 10.90 -13.84 -0.16
C ASN A 341 9.87 -14.13 -1.28
N LYS A 342 8.80 -13.32 -1.41
CA LYS A 342 7.65 -13.54 -2.30
C LYS A 342 7.66 -12.67 -3.55
N PHE A 343 8.82 -12.26 -4.05
CA PHE A 343 8.97 -11.59 -5.35
C PHE A 343 8.79 -12.54 -6.55
N HIS A 344 8.00 -13.61 -6.40
CA HIS A 344 7.57 -14.46 -7.50
C HIS A 344 6.25 -13.95 -8.07
N THR A 345 5.94 -14.34 -9.30
CA THR A 345 4.65 -14.00 -9.89
C THR A 345 3.50 -14.71 -9.17
N SER A 346 2.31 -14.11 -9.22
CA SER A 346 1.08 -14.72 -8.71
C SER A 346 0.09 -14.96 -9.85
N LEU A 347 -0.95 -15.75 -9.58
CA LEU A 347 -2.02 -16.05 -10.53
C LEU A 347 -3.30 -15.29 -10.15
N PHE A 348 -3.94 -14.69 -11.14
CA PHE A 348 -5.27 -14.10 -11.02
C PHE A 348 -6.20 -14.78 -12.02
N ASN A 349 -7.16 -15.54 -11.50
CA ASN A 349 -8.14 -16.25 -12.30
C ASN A 349 -9.43 -15.45 -12.36
N PHE A 350 -10.06 -15.40 -13.53
CA PHE A 350 -11.39 -14.85 -13.66
C PHE A 350 -12.25 -15.63 -14.67
N SER A 351 -13.55 -15.61 -14.46
CA SER A 351 -14.53 -16.09 -15.42
C SER A 351 -15.70 -15.13 -15.54
N ILE A 352 -16.21 -14.95 -16.74
CA ILE A 352 -17.31 -14.04 -17.06
C ILE A 352 -18.45 -14.83 -17.66
N SER A 353 -19.66 -14.57 -17.17
CA SER A 353 -20.90 -15.14 -17.69
C SER A 353 -21.96 -14.05 -17.90
N SER A 354 -22.71 -14.16 -19.00
CA SER A 354 -23.92 -13.34 -19.21
C SER A 354 -25.05 -13.78 -18.27
N ILE A 355 -25.72 -12.81 -17.66
CA ILE A 355 -26.88 -12.97 -16.80
C ILE A 355 -27.93 -11.89 -17.14
N THR A 356 -29.17 -12.06 -16.68
CA THR A 356 -30.19 -11.00 -16.80
C THR A 356 -29.99 -9.91 -15.76
N GLU A 357 -30.48 -8.70 -16.01
CA GLU A 357 -30.46 -7.61 -15.00
C GLU A 357 -31.26 -7.99 -13.73
N GLU A 358 -32.30 -8.83 -13.87
CA GLU A 358 -33.06 -9.36 -12.72
C GLU A 358 -32.21 -10.33 -11.89
N GLN A 359 -31.50 -11.26 -12.54
CA GLN A 359 -30.56 -12.16 -11.87
C GLN A 359 -29.44 -11.37 -11.18
N LYS A 360 -28.92 -10.33 -11.84
CA LYS A 360 -27.91 -9.43 -11.30
C LYS A 360 -28.38 -8.81 -9.98
N ALA A 361 -29.56 -8.18 -9.97
CA ALA A 361 -30.11 -7.53 -8.77
C ALA A 361 -30.34 -8.54 -7.63
N SER A 362 -30.82 -9.74 -7.94
CA SER A 362 -31.01 -10.79 -6.94
C SER A 362 -29.68 -11.28 -6.34
N LEU A 363 -28.67 -11.52 -7.19
CA LEU A 363 -27.36 -12.03 -6.77
C LEU A 363 -26.54 -10.98 -6.00
N GLU A 364 -26.58 -9.71 -6.43
CA GLU A 364 -25.96 -8.60 -5.71
C GLU A 364 -26.50 -8.51 -4.28
N LYS A 365 -27.83 -8.59 -4.12
CA LYS A 365 -28.48 -8.57 -2.80
C LYS A 365 -28.11 -9.78 -1.95
N GLU A 366 -28.03 -10.96 -2.54
CA GLU A 366 -27.63 -12.18 -1.82
C GLU A 366 -26.19 -12.09 -1.30
N ASP A 367 -25.26 -11.64 -2.15
CA ASP A 367 -23.85 -11.50 -1.77
C ASP A 367 -23.64 -10.37 -0.75
N GLU A 368 -24.37 -9.26 -0.87
CA GLU A 368 -24.38 -8.19 0.15
C GLU A 368 -24.85 -8.72 1.51
N LEU A 369 -25.92 -9.51 1.56
CA LEU A 369 -26.41 -10.13 2.79
C LEU A 369 -25.40 -11.10 3.41
N LYS A 370 -24.67 -11.88 2.59
CA LYS A 370 -23.59 -12.75 3.07
C LYS A 370 -22.45 -11.95 3.71
N ILE A 371 -22.05 -10.84 3.08
CA ILE A 371 -21.01 -9.95 3.61
C ILE A 371 -21.47 -9.32 4.92
N ILE A 372 -22.70 -8.78 4.98
CA ILE A 372 -23.26 -8.20 6.21
C ILE A 372 -23.27 -9.23 7.34
N LYS A 373 -23.67 -10.48 7.06
CA LYS A 373 -23.66 -11.55 8.05
C LYS A 373 -22.25 -11.85 8.55
N SER A 374 -21.28 -12.03 7.65
CA SER A 374 -19.87 -12.30 7.98
C SER A 374 -19.26 -11.17 8.83
N LEU A 375 -19.48 -9.92 8.43
CA LEU A 375 -19.00 -8.75 9.18
C LEU A 375 -19.65 -8.65 10.57
N THR A 376 -20.93 -9.01 10.69
CA THR A 376 -21.63 -9.04 11.98
C THR A 376 -21.03 -10.10 12.91
N GLU A 377 -20.73 -11.29 12.39
CA GLU A 377 -20.07 -12.37 13.14
C GLU A 377 -18.65 -11.96 13.59
N LEU A 378 -17.85 -11.36 12.69
CA LEU A 378 -16.51 -10.86 13.02
C LEU A 378 -16.56 -9.75 14.08
N LEU A 379 -17.51 -8.83 13.96
CA LEU A 379 -17.68 -7.74 14.92
C LEU A 379 -18.02 -8.27 16.32
N GLU A 380 -18.80 -9.34 16.40
CA GLU A 380 -19.09 -10.02 17.67
C GLU A 380 -17.86 -10.74 18.25
N GLN A 381 -17.04 -11.39 17.40
CA GLN A 381 -15.78 -11.98 17.81
C GLN A 381 -14.79 -10.94 18.36
N LEU A 382 -14.64 -9.81 17.67
CA LEU A 382 -13.77 -8.72 18.11
C LEU A 382 -14.23 -8.10 19.43
N LYS A 383 -15.55 -7.89 19.61
CA LYS A 383 -16.11 -7.47 20.90
C LYS A 383 -15.76 -8.44 22.02
N ASN A 384 -15.87 -9.75 21.78
CA ASN A 384 -15.49 -10.76 22.75
C ASN A 384 -14.00 -10.72 23.09
N GLN A 385 -13.13 -10.55 22.07
CA GLN A 385 -11.69 -10.44 22.28
C GLN A 385 -11.30 -9.20 23.10
N VAL A 386 -11.91 -8.05 22.81
CA VAL A 386 -11.71 -6.81 23.58
C VAL A 386 -12.15 -7.01 25.03
N ALA A 387 -13.28 -7.68 25.28
CA ALA A 387 -13.74 -7.98 26.63
C ALA A 387 -12.75 -8.86 27.40
N ILE A 388 -12.19 -9.90 26.76
CA ILE A 388 -11.17 -10.79 27.35
C ILE A 388 -9.90 -10.00 27.69
N LEU A 389 -9.37 -9.23 26.74
CA LEU A 389 -8.14 -8.45 26.93
C LEU A 389 -8.32 -7.40 28.05
N THR A 390 -9.50 -6.77 28.11
CA THR A 390 -9.84 -5.82 29.18
C THR A 390 -9.86 -6.51 30.55
N ALA A 391 -10.43 -7.72 30.63
CA ALA A 391 -10.42 -8.51 31.86
C ALA A 391 -9.00 -8.93 32.27
N GLN A 392 -8.15 -9.33 31.32
CA GLN A 392 -6.75 -9.66 31.56
C GLN A 392 -5.97 -8.44 32.08
N LEU A 393 -6.15 -7.27 31.46
CA LEU A 393 -5.51 -6.02 31.91
C LEU A 393 -5.94 -5.65 33.33
N ASN A 394 -7.22 -5.81 33.66
CA ASN A 394 -7.73 -5.56 35.01
C ASN A 394 -7.19 -6.56 36.04
N ASN A 395 -7.02 -7.83 35.69
CA ASN A 395 -6.38 -8.82 36.56
C ASN A 395 -4.92 -8.48 36.82
N LEU A 396 -4.17 -8.07 35.79
CA LEU A 396 -2.78 -7.60 35.93
C LEU A 396 -2.69 -6.34 36.81
N ARG A 397 -3.63 -5.39 36.66
CA ARG A 397 -3.73 -4.22 37.55
C ARG A 397 -4.06 -4.61 39.00
N ASN A 398 -4.98 -5.55 39.21
CA ASN A 398 -5.35 -6.02 40.54
C ASN A 398 -4.21 -6.81 41.21
N LEU A 399 -3.40 -7.56 40.45
CA LEU A 399 -2.18 -8.20 40.98
C LEU A 399 -1.16 -7.17 41.48
N ASN A 400 -1.04 -6.01 40.81
CA ASN A 400 -0.23 -4.89 41.29
C ASN A 400 -0.82 -4.19 42.53
N ILE A 401 -2.15 -4.20 42.71
CA ILE A 401 -2.83 -3.64 43.89
C ILE A 401 -2.79 -4.60 45.10
N ASN A 402 -2.84 -5.92 44.87
CA ASN A 402 -2.77 -6.93 45.93
C ASN A 402 -1.39 -7.05 46.59
N LYS A 403 -0.37 -6.38 46.04
CA LYS A 403 0.92 -6.18 46.74
C LYS A 403 0.87 -5.03 47.76
N LEU A 404 -0.26 -4.31 47.87
CA LEU A 404 -0.41 -3.08 48.67
C LEU A 404 -1.72 -2.97 49.47
N SER A 405 -2.58 -3.98 49.53
CA SER A 405 -3.76 -3.95 50.43
C SER A 405 -4.20 -5.33 50.90
N THR A 406 -3.87 -5.65 52.14
CA THR A 406 -4.47 -6.74 52.92
C THR A 406 -5.75 -6.24 53.60
N GLU A 407 -6.86 -6.14 52.86
CA GLU A 407 -8.20 -6.10 53.46
C GLU A 407 -9.15 -6.95 52.61
N SER A 408 -9.49 -8.13 53.13
CA SER A 408 -10.48 -9.03 52.56
C SER A 408 -11.89 -8.48 52.80
N VAL A 409 -12.43 -7.72 51.83
CA VAL A 409 -13.85 -7.34 51.83
C VAL A 409 -14.65 -8.51 51.27
N SER A 410 -15.37 -9.23 52.14
CA SER A 410 -16.25 -10.34 51.75
C SER A 410 -17.62 -9.83 51.28
N CYS A 411 -18.13 -10.45 50.22
CA CYS A 411 -19.48 -10.27 49.71
C CYS A 411 -20.52 -10.67 50.76
N THR A 412 -20.99 -9.70 51.55
CA THR A 412 -21.91 -9.95 52.68
C THR A 412 -23.27 -9.29 52.47
N THR A 413 -23.33 -8.16 51.79
CA THR A 413 -24.57 -7.48 51.41
C THR A 413 -24.32 -6.41 50.35
N PHE A 414 -25.31 -6.14 49.50
CA PHE A 414 -25.33 -4.96 48.63
C PHE A 414 -25.94 -3.78 49.36
N GLN A 415 -25.22 -2.66 49.39
CA GLN A 415 -25.68 -1.43 50.05
C GLN A 415 -26.02 -0.33 49.06
N LYS A 416 -25.40 -0.32 47.87
CA LYS A 416 -25.62 0.72 46.86
C LYS A 416 -26.40 0.19 45.68
N ASP A 417 -27.09 1.10 44.99
CA ASP A 417 -27.68 0.78 43.71
C ASP A 417 -26.58 0.70 42.65
N LEU A 418 -26.68 -0.26 41.75
CA LEU A 418 -25.69 -0.46 40.69
C LEU A 418 -26.31 -0.19 39.32
N TYR A 419 -25.60 0.53 38.46
CA TYR A 419 -26.13 1.01 37.18
C TYR A 419 -25.07 1.02 36.09
N TYR A 420 -25.55 1.07 34.84
CA TYR A 420 -24.69 1.10 33.66
C TYR A 420 -23.67 2.24 33.70
N GLY A 421 -22.41 1.92 33.44
CA GLY A 421 -21.29 2.87 33.43
C GLY A 421 -20.53 2.97 34.75
N MET A 422 -20.93 2.24 35.80
CA MET A 422 -20.08 2.10 36.99
C MET A 422 -18.83 1.28 36.65
N GLU A 423 -17.66 1.78 37.03
CA GLU A 423 -16.37 1.13 36.81
C GLU A 423 -15.62 0.92 38.11
N ASN A 424 -14.77 -0.12 38.15
CA ASN A 424 -13.92 -0.47 39.29
C ASN A 424 -14.65 -0.59 40.63
N SER A 425 -15.94 -0.96 40.60
CA SER A 425 -16.76 -1.09 41.80
C SER A 425 -16.66 -2.51 42.36
N TRP A 426 -16.30 -2.60 43.63
CA TRP A 426 -16.26 -3.89 44.35
C TRP A 426 -17.66 -4.50 44.50
N GLU A 427 -18.71 -3.68 44.67
CA GLU A 427 -20.10 -4.17 44.73
C GLU A 427 -20.54 -4.73 43.37
N VAL A 428 -20.04 -4.18 42.26
CA VAL A 428 -20.27 -4.75 40.93
C VAL A 428 -19.53 -6.07 40.74
N LYS A 429 -18.29 -6.19 41.25
CA LYS A 429 -17.57 -7.49 41.26
C LYS A 429 -18.39 -8.51 42.05
N CYS A 430 -18.92 -8.09 43.19
CA CYS A 430 -19.75 -8.94 44.03
C CYS A 430 -21.01 -9.43 43.31
N LEU A 431 -21.72 -8.52 42.63
CA LEU A 431 -22.89 -8.84 41.81
C LEU A 431 -22.55 -9.84 40.71
N GLN A 432 -21.47 -9.61 39.97
CA GLN A 432 -21.05 -10.48 38.88
C GLN A 432 -20.63 -11.87 39.36
N THR A 433 -19.93 -11.95 40.50
CA THR A 433 -19.58 -13.23 41.14
C THR A 433 -20.84 -14.01 41.50
N LEU A 434 -21.81 -13.37 42.15
CA LEU A 434 -23.03 -14.05 42.57
C LEU A 434 -23.93 -14.43 41.39
N LEU A 435 -24.03 -13.58 40.36
CA LEU A 435 -24.72 -13.93 39.12
C LEU A 435 -24.06 -15.14 38.43
N LYS A 436 -22.73 -15.19 38.40
CA LYS A 436 -21.99 -16.33 37.84
C LYS A 436 -22.22 -17.62 38.64
N GLU A 437 -22.17 -17.54 39.97
CA GLU A 437 -22.21 -18.72 40.84
C GLU A 437 -23.64 -19.24 41.08
N LYS A 438 -24.61 -18.33 41.26
CA LYS A 438 -25.98 -18.66 41.66
C LYS A 438 -26.96 -18.65 40.49
N GLU A 439 -26.68 -17.89 39.43
CA GLU A 439 -27.56 -17.70 38.27
C GLU A 439 -26.82 -17.86 36.92
N PRO A 440 -26.02 -18.94 36.72
CA PRO A 440 -25.13 -19.07 35.56
C PRO A 440 -25.88 -19.04 34.21
N SER A 441 -27.14 -19.48 34.17
CA SER A 441 -27.97 -19.43 32.96
C SER A 441 -28.40 -18.01 32.57
N LEU A 442 -28.46 -17.09 33.54
CA LEU A 442 -28.78 -15.69 33.31
C LEU A 442 -27.55 -14.86 32.99
N TYR A 443 -26.38 -15.30 33.47
CA TYR A 443 -25.09 -14.68 33.22
C TYR A 443 -24.06 -15.64 32.61
N PRO A 444 -24.32 -16.16 31.38
CA PRO A 444 -23.46 -17.17 30.75
C PRO A 444 -22.04 -16.67 30.47
N SER A 445 -21.86 -15.35 30.34
CA SER A 445 -20.54 -14.74 30.17
C SER A 445 -19.64 -14.90 31.41
N GLY A 446 -20.22 -14.99 32.62
CA GLY A 446 -19.48 -15.30 33.86
C GLY A 446 -18.27 -14.42 34.18
N PHE A 447 -18.20 -13.20 33.65
CA PHE A 447 -17.07 -12.29 33.83
C PHE A 447 -17.21 -11.48 35.13
N VAL A 448 -16.18 -11.45 35.97
CA VAL A 448 -16.14 -10.66 37.20
C VAL A 448 -15.13 -9.52 37.03
N THR A 449 -15.59 -8.39 36.50
CA THR A 449 -14.75 -7.25 36.11
C THR A 449 -14.83 -6.09 37.09
N GLY A 450 -15.95 -5.92 37.79
CA GLY A 450 -16.26 -4.71 38.58
C GLY A 450 -16.82 -3.55 37.77
N ASN A 451 -17.06 -3.77 36.48
CA ASN A 451 -17.62 -2.77 35.58
C ASN A 451 -19.05 -3.18 35.19
N TYR A 452 -20.00 -2.32 35.46
CA TYR A 452 -21.41 -2.55 35.16
C TYR A 452 -21.69 -2.05 33.74
N LEU A 453 -21.37 -2.88 32.76
CA LEU A 453 -21.56 -2.59 31.33
C LEU A 453 -22.66 -3.48 30.74
N GLU A 454 -22.72 -3.58 29.42
CA GLU A 454 -23.84 -4.17 28.69
C GLU A 454 -24.16 -5.60 29.13
N LEU A 455 -23.15 -6.47 29.27
CA LEU A 455 -23.37 -7.85 29.71
C LEU A 455 -23.92 -7.96 31.13
N THR A 456 -23.50 -7.07 32.04
CA THR A 456 -24.00 -7.06 33.43
C THR A 456 -25.41 -6.52 33.48
N LYS A 457 -25.69 -5.45 32.72
CA LYS A 457 -27.03 -4.88 32.55
C LYS A 457 -28.00 -5.94 32.02
N GLN A 458 -27.64 -6.65 30.95
CA GLN A 458 -28.47 -7.71 30.37
C GLN A 458 -28.70 -8.87 31.36
N ALA A 459 -27.68 -9.26 32.13
CA ALA A 459 -27.83 -10.28 33.16
C ALA A 459 -28.79 -9.83 34.26
N VAL A 460 -28.72 -8.56 34.69
CA VAL A 460 -29.65 -7.98 35.65
C VAL A 460 -31.06 -7.87 35.07
N GLN A 461 -31.22 -7.54 33.78
CA GLN A 461 -32.52 -7.55 33.11
C GLN A 461 -33.14 -8.96 33.11
N LYS A 462 -32.35 -9.98 32.80
CA LYS A 462 -32.79 -11.39 32.83
C LYS A 462 -33.14 -11.84 34.25
N TYR A 463 -32.35 -11.43 35.24
CA TYR A 463 -32.64 -11.68 36.65
C TYR A 463 -33.94 -11.00 37.09
N GLN A 464 -34.13 -9.72 36.73
CA GLN A 464 -35.37 -9.00 36.97
C GLN A 464 -36.57 -9.68 36.30
N GLN A 465 -36.42 -10.08 35.04
CA GLN A 465 -37.45 -10.81 34.30
C GLN A 465 -37.84 -12.12 35.00
N LYS A 466 -36.85 -12.93 35.39
CA LYS A 466 -37.07 -14.23 36.05
C LYS A 466 -37.89 -14.08 37.34
N TYR A 467 -37.68 -13.01 38.10
CA TYR A 467 -38.32 -12.79 39.39
C TYR A 467 -39.43 -11.73 39.37
N GLY A 468 -39.97 -11.40 38.19
CA GLY A 468 -41.14 -10.52 38.05
C GLY A 468 -40.89 -9.05 38.41
N LEU A 469 -39.65 -8.57 38.33
CA LEU A 469 -39.28 -7.18 38.54
C LEU A 469 -39.23 -6.40 37.21
N PRO A 470 -39.35 -5.05 37.23
CA PRO A 470 -39.14 -4.22 36.04
C PRO A 470 -37.75 -4.43 35.42
N GLN A 471 -37.70 -4.84 34.14
CA GLN A 471 -36.48 -5.22 33.39
C GLN A 471 -35.64 -4.02 32.93
N THR A 472 -35.41 -3.10 33.85
CA THR A 472 -34.69 -1.84 33.59
C THR A 472 -33.19 -2.05 33.41
N GLY A 473 -32.65 -3.16 33.93
CA GLY A 473 -31.21 -3.40 34.00
C GLY A 473 -30.50 -2.50 35.01
N TYR A 474 -31.26 -1.74 35.79
CA TYR A 474 -30.78 -0.99 36.95
C TYR A 474 -30.92 -1.87 38.19
N PHE A 475 -29.82 -2.14 38.88
CA PHE A 475 -29.81 -2.89 40.14
C PHE A 475 -30.19 -1.96 41.30
N GLY A 476 -31.43 -1.46 41.24
CA GLY A 476 -32.01 -0.53 42.19
C GLY A 476 -32.57 -1.20 43.44
N PRO A 477 -33.29 -0.47 44.32
CA PRO A 477 -33.72 -0.96 45.63
C PRO A 477 -34.52 -2.27 45.58
N LEU A 478 -35.40 -2.44 44.59
CA LEU A 478 -36.20 -3.66 44.43
C LEU A 478 -35.33 -4.88 44.11
N THR A 479 -34.45 -4.76 43.11
CA THR A 479 -33.56 -5.85 42.68
C THR A 479 -32.52 -6.15 43.75
N ARG A 480 -31.98 -5.11 44.39
CA ARG A 480 -31.03 -5.24 45.50
C ARG A 480 -31.63 -5.94 46.71
N ASN A 481 -32.83 -5.56 47.14
CA ASN A 481 -33.49 -6.19 48.28
C ASN A 481 -33.76 -7.68 48.01
N LEU A 482 -34.21 -8.02 46.80
CA LEU A 482 -34.40 -9.42 46.40
C LEU A 482 -33.07 -10.19 46.42
N ALA A 483 -32.04 -9.67 45.75
CA ALA A 483 -30.72 -10.28 45.70
C ALA A 483 -30.11 -10.47 47.10
N ASN A 484 -30.22 -9.47 47.97
CA ASN A 484 -29.75 -9.56 49.36
C ASN A 484 -30.46 -10.67 50.13
N SER A 485 -31.77 -10.81 49.92
CA SER A 485 -32.56 -11.84 50.58
C SER A 485 -32.29 -13.26 50.08
N GLN A 486 -31.83 -13.41 48.83
CA GLN A 486 -31.62 -14.70 48.18
C GLN A 486 -30.18 -15.20 48.29
N TRP A 487 -29.20 -14.30 48.18
CA TRP A 487 -27.81 -14.68 48.01
C TRP A 487 -26.98 -14.62 49.30
N PHE A 488 -27.45 -13.94 50.35
CA PHE A 488 -26.71 -13.75 51.61
C PHE A 488 -27.45 -14.25 52.87
N LYS A 489 -28.46 -15.10 52.70
CA LYS A 489 -29.13 -15.77 53.83
C LYS A 489 -28.49 -17.11 54.17
#